data_AF-A0A7Y3CDZ4-F1
#
_entry.id   AF-A0A7Y3CDZ4-F1
#
_cell.length_a   1.000
_cell.length_b   1.000
_cell.length_c   1.000
_cell.angle_alpha   90.00
_cell.angle_beta   90.00
_cell.angle_gamma   90.00
#
_symmetry.space_group_name_H-M   'P 1'
#
loop_
_entity.id
_entity.type
_entity.pdbx_description
1 polymer ?
#
loop_
_entity_poly.entity_id
_entity_poly.type
_entity_poly.pdbx_seq_one_letter_code
_entity_poly.pdbx_strand_id
1 'polypeptide(L)'
;NSKIADAYASVNRMEEAKAYYDNSLSEAKKQAPQRAIREKEKVADFLNKTNRFDDEIQLRKSTLRELEEIPEALSKEPGVSKSPDSITQQRINYKIANAHIAQDKYEEAIPYLERSIATADLEEDLVVQKDATRKLSEVYRQQGDFNKALETYQKYVAVVDTLYIRKEQEISRAARLNRKIAASQNRITGLEQERELSQSKYDLALAEQRLTEESNKRQQWIIYSLLFGMLLMSLAAFFFYRSTQKQKLANHLLALKSLRSQMNPHFIFNALNSVNNYISKNDERSANRYLSDFSRLMRAVLENSEEDFISLNKEIELLELYLKLEHSRFPDKFQYSLEVDDALDREAYTIPPMILQPYVENAIWHGLRYRESRGSLKIRMSEVDKKSLQISIEDNGIGRLKSATLKTQHQKKQRSTAMGNIQKRIAILNDMYKSNIGVTVSDLQEDGTGTKVELTIDRER
;
A
#
# COMPACT_ATOMS: atom_id res chain seq x y z
N ASN A 1 -12.16 4.20 83.40
CA ASN A 1 -12.96 4.31 84.63
C ASN A 1 -14.44 4.48 84.32
N SER A 2 -14.96 5.62 83.83
CA SER A 2 -16.40 5.75 83.51
C SER A 2 -16.98 4.69 82.57
N LYS A 3 -16.29 4.33 81.47
CA LYS A 3 -16.76 3.24 80.59
C LYS A 3 -16.82 1.86 81.26
N ILE A 4 -15.93 1.62 82.23
CA ILE A 4 -15.93 0.38 83.02
C ILE A 4 -17.10 0.43 84.02
N ALA A 5 -17.34 1.60 84.61
CA ALA A 5 -18.50 1.84 85.46
C ALA A 5 -19.83 1.65 84.72
N ASP A 6 -19.95 2.14 83.47
CA ASP A 6 -21.10 1.90 82.60
C ASP A 6 -21.36 0.40 82.38
N ALA A 7 -20.29 -0.38 82.14
CA ALA A 7 -20.38 -1.82 81.95
C ALA A 7 -20.81 -2.56 83.22
N TYR A 8 -20.41 -2.10 84.41
CA TYR A 8 -20.90 -2.66 85.68
C TYR A 8 -22.35 -2.24 85.96
N ALA A 9 -22.73 -0.99 85.67
CA ALA A 9 -24.09 -0.50 85.86
C ALA A 9 -25.10 -1.23 84.96
N SER A 10 -24.73 -1.58 83.72
CA SER A 10 -25.61 -2.29 82.78
C SER A 10 -25.95 -3.72 83.21
N VAL A 11 -25.09 -4.35 84.03
CA VAL A 11 -25.32 -5.67 84.63
C VAL A 11 -25.82 -5.58 86.09
N ASN A 12 -26.36 -4.42 86.49
CA ASN A 12 -26.92 -4.13 87.81
C ASN A 12 -25.92 -4.26 88.99
N ARG A 13 -24.61 -4.15 88.72
CA ARG A 13 -23.52 -4.15 89.71
C ARG A 13 -23.20 -2.72 90.15
N MET A 14 -24.10 -2.15 90.95
CA MET A 14 -24.12 -0.70 91.24
C MET A 14 -22.99 -0.25 92.16
N GLU A 15 -22.55 -1.08 93.11
CA GLU A 15 -21.45 -0.75 94.02
C GLU A 15 -20.10 -0.72 93.29
N GLU A 16 -19.85 -1.68 92.40
CA GLU A 16 -18.65 -1.68 91.56
C GLU A 16 -18.69 -0.51 90.57
N ALA A 17 -19.84 -0.24 89.95
CA ALA A 17 -20.01 0.92 89.09
C ALA A 17 -19.68 2.22 89.82
N LYS A 18 -20.20 2.40 91.04
CA LYS A 18 -19.94 3.57 91.88
C LYS A 18 -18.44 3.74 92.17
N ALA A 19 -17.74 2.67 92.56
CA ALA A 19 -16.30 2.74 92.82
C ALA A 19 -15.48 3.20 91.59
N TYR A 20 -15.84 2.70 90.40
CA TYR A 20 -15.21 3.14 89.16
C TYR A 20 -15.60 4.56 88.76
N TYR A 21 -16.83 5.00 89.06
CA TYR A 21 -17.27 6.39 88.84
C TYR A 21 -16.55 7.37 89.76
N ASP A 22 -16.39 7.06 91.04
CA ASP A 22 -15.66 7.88 92.01
C ASP A 22 -14.19 8.02 91.61
N ASN A 23 -13.56 6.92 91.16
CA ASN A 23 -12.21 6.95 90.60
C ASN A 23 -12.15 7.80 89.30
N SER A 24 -13.16 7.70 88.43
CA SER A 24 -13.27 8.55 87.24
C SER A 24 -13.30 10.03 87.60
N LEU A 25 -14.10 10.40 88.62
CA LEU A 25 -14.26 11.77 89.06
C LEU A 25 -12.99 12.33 89.71
N SER A 26 -12.28 11.50 90.48
CA SER A 26 -10.98 11.85 91.08
C SER A 26 -9.91 12.14 90.03
N GLU A 27 -9.79 11.28 89.02
CA GLU A 27 -8.82 11.45 87.94
C GLU A 27 -9.22 12.59 87.00
N ALA A 28 -10.51 12.83 86.80
CA ALA A 28 -11.00 13.91 85.95
C ALA A 28 -10.65 15.31 86.50
N LYS A 29 -10.53 15.48 87.82
CA LYS A 29 -10.06 16.73 88.45
C LYS A 29 -8.63 17.11 88.04
N LYS A 30 -7.82 16.15 87.57
CA LYS A 30 -6.44 16.37 87.09
C LYS A 30 -6.38 16.68 85.59
N GLN A 31 -7.52 16.65 84.88
CA GLN A 31 -7.61 16.86 83.43
C GLN A 31 -8.14 18.26 83.09
N ALA A 32 -8.15 18.60 81.79
CA ALA A 32 -8.71 19.85 81.30
C ALA A 32 -10.17 20.05 81.76
N PRO A 33 -10.60 21.28 82.11
CA PRO A 33 -11.93 21.57 82.68
C PRO A 33 -13.10 20.98 81.88
N GLN A 34 -13.04 21.04 80.55
CA GLN A 34 -14.08 20.48 79.67
C GLN A 34 -14.23 18.96 79.81
N ARG A 35 -13.13 18.22 80.04
CA ARG A 35 -13.19 16.76 80.29
C ARG A 35 -13.71 16.47 81.70
N ALA A 36 -13.35 17.27 82.68
CA ALA A 36 -13.89 17.15 84.04
C ALA A 36 -15.41 17.27 84.04
N ILE A 37 -15.95 18.29 83.36
CA ILE A 37 -17.39 18.50 83.18
C ILE A 37 -18.08 17.30 82.52
N ARG A 38 -17.50 16.74 81.44
CA ARG A 38 -18.04 15.54 80.77
C ARG A 38 -18.14 14.34 81.69
N GLU A 39 -17.11 14.10 82.50
CA GLU A 39 -17.10 12.97 83.41
C GLU A 39 -18.06 13.19 84.59
N LYS A 40 -18.19 14.42 85.10
CA LYS A 40 -19.19 14.77 86.11
C LYS A 40 -20.62 14.56 85.63
N GLU A 41 -20.92 14.93 84.39
CA GLU A 41 -22.26 14.72 83.80
C GLU A 41 -22.60 13.23 83.66
N LYS A 42 -21.64 12.39 83.27
CA LYS A 42 -21.85 10.93 83.23
C LYS A 42 -22.12 10.35 84.62
N VAL A 43 -21.36 10.80 85.63
CA VAL A 43 -21.58 10.38 87.01
C VAL A 43 -22.95 10.86 87.51
N ALA A 44 -23.34 12.09 87.19
CA ALA A 44 -24.66 12.63 87.52
C ALA A 44 -25.80 11.83 86.87
N ASP A 45 -25.65 11.43 85.59
CA ASP A 45 -26.62 10.59 84.90
C ASP A 45 -26.71 9.18 85.53
N PHE A 46 -25.60 8.64 86.07
CA PHE A 46 -25.62 7.40 86.86
C PHE A 46 -26.33 7.58 88.21
N LEU A 47 -26.08 8.68 88.92
CA LEU A 47 -26.75 9.01 90.18
C LEU A 47 -28.27 9.16 89.98
N ASN A 48 -28.69 9.77 88.87
CA ASN A 48 -30.10 9.84 88.48
C ASN A 48 -30.73 8.44 88.34
N LYS A 49 -30.08 7.55 87.57
CA LYS A 49 -30.55 6.17 87.33
C LYS A 49 -30.64 5.32 88.61
N THR A 50 -29.83 5.65 89.62
CA THR A 50 -29.80 4.96 90.91
C THR A 50 -30.66 5.64 91.98
N ASN A 51 -31.52 6.59 91.58
CA ASN A 51 -32.40 7.37 92.45
C ASN A 51 -31.67 8.18 93.54
N ARG A 52 -30.38 8.46 93.36
CA ARG A 52 -29.57 9.30 94.27
C ARG A 52 -29.65 10.77 93.85
N PHE A 53 -30.86 11.32 93.88
CA PHE A 53 -31.16 12.64 93.33
C PHE A 53 -30.44 13.78 94.06
N ASP A 54 -30.27 13.72 95.39
CA ASP A 54 -29.58 14.78 96.12
C ASP A 54 -28.09 14.89 95.72
N ASP A 55 -27.42 13.75 95.56
CA ASP A 55 -26.02 13.70 95.11
C ASP A 55 -25.89 14.16 93.65
N GLU A 56 -26.84 13.76 92.79
CA GLU A 56 -26.93 14.24 91.41
C GLU A 56 -27.06 15.76 91.37
N ILE A 57 -27.99 16.33 92.12
CA ILE A 57 -28.28 17.77 92.14
C ILE A 57 -27.04 18.54 92.61
N GLN A 58 -26.37 18.10 93.67
CA GLN A 58 -25.14 18.74 94.15
C GLN A 58 -24.03 18.68 93.10
N LEU A 59 -23.86 17.53 92.45
CA LEU A 59 -22.86 17.36 91.41
C LEU A 59 -23.14 18.28 90.22
N ARG A 60 -24.38 18.33 89.73
CA ARG A 60 -24.79 19.20 88.61
C ARG A 60 -24.71 20.69 88.95
N LYS A 61 -25.03 21.10 90.20
CA LYS A 61 -24.83 22.49 90.67
C LYS A 61 -23.35 22.87 90.70
N SER A 62 -22.46 21.93 91.00
CA SER A 62 -21.01 22.16 90.88
C SER A 62 -20.60 22.31 89.41
N THR A 63 -21.13 21.46 88.54
CA THR A 63 -20.87 21.51 87.09
C THR A 63 -21.36 22.82 86.49
N LEU A 64 -22.53 23.32 86.89
CA LEU A 64 -23.07 24.59 86.39
C LEU A 64 -22.17 25.78 86.74
N ARG A 65 -21.69 25.85 87.98
CA ARG A 65 -20.74 26.89 88.43
C ARG A 65 -19.43 26.84 87.65
N GLU A 66 -18.87 25.65 87.46
CA GLU A 66 -17.66 25.47 86.66
C GLU A 66 -17.88 25.85 85.19
N LEU A 67 -19.09 25.71 84.67
CA LEU A 67 -19.43 26.07 83.30
C LEU A 67 -19.63 27.59 83.12
N GLU A 68 -20.02 28.31 84.18
CA GLU A 68 -20.07 29.77 84.24
C GLU A 68 -18.67 30.42 84.33
N GLU A 69 -17.70 29.71 84.93
CA GLU A 69 -16.31 30.17 85.08
C GLU A 69 -15.45 29.99 83.80
N ILE A 70 -15.93 29.23 82.82
CA ILE A 70 -15.22 29.01 81.55
C ILE A 70 -15.52 30.18 80.58
N PRO A 71 -14.50 30.89 80.03
CA PRO A 71 -14.72 32.00 79.11
C PRO A 71 -15.53 31.59 77.86
N GLU A 72 -16.52 32.38 77.46
CA GLU A 72 -17.39 32.11 76.29
C GLU A 72 -16.63 31.84 74.97
N ALA A 73 -15.42 32.38 74.82
CA ALA A 73 -14.57 32.16 73.66
C ALA A 73 -14.06 30.70 73.52
N LEU A 74 -14.13 29.90 74.58
CA LEU A 74 -13.76 28.47 74.62
C LEU A 74 -14.97 27.54 74.57
N SER A 75 -16.21 28.06 74.61
CA SER A 75 -17.45 27.26 74.64
C SER A 75 -18.18 27.20 73.29
N LYS A 76 -17.91 28.12 72.37
CA LYS A 76 -18.51 28.15 71.02
C LYS A 76 -17.51 27.64 69.97
N GLU A 77 -17.52 26.34 69.68
CA GLU A 77 -16.99 25.89 68.38
C GLU A 77 -17.92 26.41 67.27
N PRO A 78 -17.42 27.23 66.32
CA PRO A 78 -18.24 27.73 65.24
C PRO A 78 -18.65 26.58 64.32
N GLY A 79 -19.95 26.37 64.12
CA GLY A 79 -20.46 25.53 63.03
C GLY A 79 -20.74 24.07 63.34
N VAL A 80 -20.67 23.62 64.60
CA VAL A 80 -21.15 22.29 64.98
C VAL A 80 -22.62 22.38 65.40
N SER A 81 -23.52 21.76 64.62
CA SER A 81 -24.90 21.47 65.05
C SER A 81 -24.86 20.87 66.46
N LYS A 82 -25.42 21.56 67.46
CA LYS A 82 -25.44 21.09 68.86
C LYS A 82 -26.01 19.67 68.90
N SER A 83 -25.14 18.69 69.08
CA SER A 83 -25.54 17.28 69.22
C SER A 83 -26.49 17.14 70.42
N PRO A 84 -27.42 16.17 70.43
CA PRO A 84 -28.18 15.80 71.63
C PRO A 84 -27.31 15.57 72.87
N ASP A 85 -26.04 15.25 72.68
CA ASP A 85 -25.05 14.97 73.74
C ASP A 85 -24.22 16.20 74.15
N SER A 86 -24.55 17.39 73.64
CA SER A 86 -23.87 18.63 74.04
C SER A 86 -24.17 18.96 75.51
N ILE A 87 -23.12 19.26 76.28
CA ILE A 87 -23.25 19.67 77.69
C ILE A 87 -23.37 21.19 77.71
N THR A 88 -24.57 21.68 78.03
CA THR A 88 -24.90 23.11 78.01
C THR A 88 -25.61 23.52 79.30
N GLN A 89 -25.57 24.80 79.65
CA GLN A 89 -26.20 25.32 80.87
C GLN A 89 -27.70 24.99 80.90
N GLN A 90 -28.41 25.21 79.78
CA GLN A 90 -29.83 24.91 79.66
C GLN A 90 -30.14 23.44 79.90
N ARG A 91 -29.30 22.51 79.41
CA ARG A 91 -29.49 21.07 79.61
C ARG A 91 -29.22 20.65 81.05
N ILE A 92 -28.17 21.19 81.67
CA ILE A 92 -27.85 20.91 83.09
C ILE A 92 -28.98 21.41 83.99
N ASN A 93 -29.45 22.64 83.79
CA ASN A 93 -30.59 23.19 84.51
C ASN A 93 -31.87 22.35 84.33
N TYR A 94 -32.16 21.90 83.11
CA TYR A 94 -33.28 20.98 82.84
C TYR A 94 -33.15 19.65 83.60
N LYS A 95 -31.94 19.06 83.64
CA LYS A 95 -31.68 17.81 84.36
C LYS A 95 -31.79 17.99 85.88
N ILE A 96 -31.28 19.09 86.45
CA ILE A 96 -31.47 19.44 87.88
C ILE A 96 -32.95 19.55 88.22
N ALA A 97 -33.73 20.25 87.39
CA ALA A 97 -35.17 20.35 87.58
C ALA A 97 -35.85 18.98 87.60
N ASN A 98 -35.52 18.10 86.65
CA ASN A 98 -36.07 16.74 86.61
C ASN A 98 -35.75 15.93 87.87
N ALA A 99 -34.55 16.09 88.44
CA ALA A 99 -34.19 15.44 89.69
C ALA A 99 -35.03 15.96 90.87
N HIS A 100 -35.27 17.27 90.97
CA HIS A 100 -36.19 17.84 91.97
C HIS A 100 -37.64 17.37 91.77
N ILE A 101 -38.11 17.28 90.51
CA ILE A 101 -39.45 16.75 90.17
C ILE A 101 -39.59 15.29 90.59
N ALA A 102 -38.56 14.47 90.39
CA ALA A 102 -38.55 13.06 90.83
C ALA A 102 -38.62 12.89 92.36
N GLN A 103 -38.31 13.94 93.12
CA GLN A 103 -38.45 14.00 94.57
C GLN A 103 -39.76 14.70 95.02
N ASP A 104 -40.70 14.98 94.11
CA ASP A 104 -41.91 15.78 94.33
C ASP A 104 -41.64 17.21 94.85
N LYS A 105 -40.42 17.72 94.70
CA LYS A 105 -40.01 19.08 95.10
C LYS A 105 -40.25 20.08 93.98
N TYR A 106 -41.52 20.28 93.65
CA TYR A 106 -41.95 21.10 92.51
C TYR A 106 -41.52 22.59 92.61
N GLU A 107 -41.58 23.18 93.81
CA GLU A 107 -41.17 24.57 94.04
C GLU A 107 -39.68 24.79 93.80
N GLU A 108 -38.86 23.80 94.13
CA GLU A 108 -37.41 23.84 93.90
C GLU A 108 -37.07 23.62 92.42
N ALA A 109 -37.90 22.91 91.66
CA ALA A 109 -37.66 22.61 90.25
C ALA A 109 -37.94 23.80 89.30
N ILE A 110 -38.97 24.61 89.60
CA ILE A 110 -39.40 25.75 88.78
C ILE A 110 -38.24 26.71 88.41
N PRO A 111 -37.43 27.23 89.36
CA PRO A 111 -36.38 28.19 89.02
C PRO A 111 -35.32 27.60 88.08
N TYR A 112 -35.08 26.29 88.12
CA TYR A 112 -34.16 25.63 87.19
C TYR A 112 -34.79 25.44 85.81
N LEU A 113 -36.09 25.16 85.72
CA LEU A 113 -36.80 25.13 84.43
C LEU A 113 -36.87 26.51 83.79
N GLU A 114 -37.15 27.57 84.55
CA GLU A 114 -37.19 28.94 84.05
C GLU A 114 -35.81 29.37 83.52
N ARG A 115 -34.73 29.07 84.27
CA ARG A 115 -33.35 29.29 83.80
C ARG A 115 -33.03 28.48 82.55
N SER A 116 -33.46 27.22 82.50
CA SER A 116 -33.26 26.36 81.33
C SER A 116 -33.94 26.95 80.08
N ILE A 117 -35.19 27.41 80.22
CA ILE A 117 -35.94 28.03 79.13
C ILE A 117 -35.28 29.35 78.69
N ALA A 118 -34.90 30.22 79.62
CA ALA A 118 -34.28 31.51 79.32
C ALA A 118 -32.94 31.34 78.58
N THR A 119 -32.07 30.44 79.07
CA THR A 119 -30.80 30.17 78.40
C THR A 119 -31.00 29.47 77.05
N ALA A 120 -31.97 28.57 76.93
CA ALA A 120 -32.28 27.91 75.66
C ALA A 120 -32.81 28.89 74.61
N ASP A 121 -33.63 29.87 75.01
CA ASP A 121 -34.15 30.92 74.13
C ASP A 121 -33.01 31.85 73.65
N LEU A 122 -32.15 32.30 74.57
CA LEU A 122 -30.97 33.13 74.27
C LEU A 122 -30.00 32.45 73.29
N GLU A 123 -29.81 31.14 73.42
CA GLU A 123 -28.92 30.38 72.56
C GLU A 123 -29.59 29.75 71.32
N GLU A 124 -30.85 30.08 71.06
CA GLU A 124 -31.71 29.49 70.02
C GLU A 124 -31.78 27.95 70.03
N ASP A 125 -31.65 27.33 71.20
CA ASP A 125 -31.78 25.89 71.40
C ASP A 125 -33.26 25.48 71.55
N LEU A 126 -33.97 25.54 70.43
CA LEU A 126 -35.41 25.23 70.36
C LEU A 126 -35.77 23.83 70.87
N VAL A 127 -34.83 22.87 70.85
CA VAL A 127 -35.07 21.50 71.35
C VAL A 127 -35.19 21.50 72.87
N VAL A 128 -34.21 22.10 73.55
CA VAL A 128 -34.22 22.18 75.02
C VAL A 128 -35.31 23.14 75.49
N GLN A 129 -35.52 24.26 74.80
CA GLN A 129 -36.60 25.19 75.11
C GLN A 129 -37.96 24.49 75.06
N LYS A 130 -38.22 23.69 74.02
CA LYS A 130 -39.43 22.87 73.87
C LYS A 130 -39.57 21.89 75.04
N ASP A 131 -38.53 21.12 75.35
CA ASP A 131 -38.59 20.09 76.41
C ASP A 131 -38.76 20.70 77.81
N ALA A 132 -38.04 21.78 78.12
CA ALA A 132 -38.11 22.49 79.40
C ALA A 132 -39.46 23.21 79.59
N THR A 133 -39.98 23.85 78.54
CA THR A 133 -41.30 24.53 78.59
C THR A 133 -42.42 23.51 78.80
N ARG A 134 -42.37 22.34 78.14
CA ARG A 134 -43.33 21.26 78.40
C ARG A 134 -43.28 20.80 79.86
N LYS A 135 -42.07 20.57 80.37
CA LYS A 135 -41.86 20.11 81.73
C LYS A 135 -42.35 21.12 82.77
N LEU A 136 -42.15 22.42 82.53
CA LEU A 136 -42.65 23.49 83.42
C LEU A 136 -44.17 23.54 83.46
N SER A 137 -44.84 23.36 82.30
CA SER A 137 -46.31 23.25 82.26
C SER A 137 -46.81 22.04 83.05
N GLU A 138 -46.14 20.87 82.91
CA GLU A 138 -46.46 19.67 83.70
C GLU A 138 -46.32 19.93 85.20
N VAL A 139 -45.26 20.63 85.63
CA VAL A 139 -45.01 20.99 87.04
C VAL A 139 -46.09 21.90 87.61
N TYR A 140 -46.45 22.99 86.93
CA TYR A 140 -47.53 23.88 87.39
C TYR A 140 -48.87 23.16 87.50
N ARG A 141 -49.15 22.23 86.57
CA ARG A 141 -50.36 21.39 86.63
C ARG A 141 -50.36 20.49 87.87
N GLN A 142 -49.23 19.90 88.25
CA GLN A 142 -49.13 19.06 89.46
C GLN A 142 -49.28 19.87 90.75
N GLN A 143 -48.86 21.14 90.75
CA GLN A 143 -49.07 22.06 91.88
C GLN A 143 -50.50 22.61 91.97
N GLY A 144 -51.36 22.35 90.97
CA GLY A 144 -52.72 22.87 90.91
C GLY A 144 -52.86 24.29 90.33
N ASP A 145 -51.76 24.90 89.86
CA ASP A 145 -51.78 26.22 89.19
C ASP A 145 -52.11 26.04 87.70
N PHE A 146 -53.38 25.78 87.41
CA PHE A 146 -53.85 25.51 86.04
C PHE A 146 -53.70 26.70 85.09
N ASN A 147 -53.72 27.94 85.60
CA ASN A 147 -53.55 29.14 84.80
C ASN A 147 -52.12 29.22 84.26
N LYS A 148 -51.10 29.08 85.12
CA LYS A 148 -49.70 29.06 84.67
C LYS A 148 -49.38 27.82 83.84
N ALA A 149 -50.00 26.67 84.15
CA ALA A 149 -49.85 25.46 83.35
C ALA A 149 -50.33 25.67 81.91
N LEU A 150 -51.49 26.30 81.71
CA LEU A 150 -52.05 26.60 80.39
C LEU A 150 -51.19 27.63 79.64
N GLU A 151 -50.78 28.73 80.29
CA GLU A 151 -49.93 29.75 79.67
C GLU A 151 -48.59 29.13 79.20
N THR A 152 -47.97 28.33 80.05
CA THR A 152 -46.71 27.64 79.72
C THR A 152 -46.92 26.60 78.61
N TYR A 153 -48.06 25.93 78.59
CA TYR A 153 -48.41 25.00 77.50
C TYR A 153 -48.57 25.72 76.16
N GLN A 154 -49.20 26.90 76.14
CA GLN A 154 -49.30 27.72 74.93
C GLN A 154 -47.92 28.16 74.42
N LYS A 155 -47.02 28.54 75.33
CA LYS A 155 -45.60 28.82 74.99
C LYS A 155 -44.91 27.59 74.39
N TYR A 156 -45.14 26.39 74.94
CA TYR A 156 -44.62 25.15 74.38
C TYR A 156 -45.12 24.92 72.94
N VAL A 157 -46.42 25.10 72.67
CA VAL A 157 -46.98 24.95 71.32
C VAL A 157 -46.31 25.91 70.32
N ALA A 158 -46.11 27.17 70.69
CA ALA A 158 -45.42 28.15 69.83
C ALA A 158 -43.98 27.74 69.48
N VAL A 159 -43.25 27.16 70.45
CA VAL A 159 -41.89 26.64 70.21
C VAL A 159 -41.93 25.40 69.31
N VAL A 160 -42.91 24.51 69.47
CA VAL A 160 -43.11 23.33 68.59
C VAL A 160 -43.36 23.76 67.15
N ASP A 161 -44.25 24.72 66.92
CA ASP A 161 -44.55 25.23 65.58
C ASP A 161 -43.31 25.84 64.91
N THR A 162 -42.55 26.63 65.67
CA THR A 162 -41.29 27.22 65.20
C THR A 162 -40.25 26.15 64.84
N LEU A 163 -40.10 25.13 65.68
CA LEU A 163 -39.20 24.00 65.44
C LEU A 163 -39.62 23.20 64.20
N TYR A 164 -40.92 22.96 64.03
CA TYR A 164 -41.48 22.25 62.88
C TYR A 164 -41.18 23.00 61.57
N ILE A 165 -41.46 24.30 61.51
CA ILE A 165 -41.18 25.14 60.34
C ILE A 165 -39.68 25.11 60.00
N ARG A 166 -38.80 25.24 61.00
CA ARG A 166 -37.35 25.19 60.79
C ARG A 166 -36.90 23.84 60.23
N LYS A 167 -37.43 22.73 60.74
CA LYS A 167 -37.13 21.38 60.25
C LYS A 167 -37.62 21.14 58.83
N GLU A 168 -38.82 21.60 58.49
CA GLU A 168 -39.35 21.47 57.14
C GLU A 168 -38.52 22.28 56.11
N GLN A 169 -38.05 23.46 56.49
CA GLN A 169 -37.12 24.25 55.69
C GLN A 169 -35.77 23.54 55.49
N GLU A 170 -35.20 22.93 56.54
CA GLU A 170 -33.96 22.15 56.44
C GLU A 170 -34.11 20.96 55.49
N ILE A 171 -35.20 20.19 55.62
CA ILE A 171 -35.53 19.06 54.75
C ILE A 171 -35.67 19.52 53.30
N SER A 172 -36.40 20.62 53.07
CA SER A 172 -36.59 21.20 51.74
C SER A 172 -35.27 21.66 51.11
N ARG A 173 -34.38 22.28 51.91
CA ARG A 173 -33.03 22.68 51.46
C ARG A 173 -32.17 21.47 51.11
N ALA A 174 -32.16 20.46 51.97
CA ALA A 174 -31.44 19.20 51.73
C ALA A 174 -31.93 18.49 50.45
N ALA A 175 -33.26 18.43 50.25
CA ALA A 175 -33.85 17.84 49.05
C ALA A 175 -33.44 18.61 47.77
N ARG A 176 -33.44 19.95 47.80
CA ARG A 176 -32.96 20.78 46.68
C ARG A 176 -31.48 20.56 46.40
N LEU A 177 -30.65 20.45 47.43
CA LEU A 177 -29.23 20.18 47.29
C LEU A 177 -28.99 18.80 46.65
N ASN A 178 -29.68 17.76 47.13
CA ASN A 178 -29.58 16.41 46.57
C ASN A 178 -29.99 16.37 45.09
N ARG A 179 -31.06 17.09 44.70
CA ARG A 179 -31.44 17.22 43.28
C ARG A 179 -30.35 17.89 42.45
N LYS A 180 -29.73 18.96 42.96
CA LYS A 180 -28.60 19.63 42.28
C LYS A 180 -27.39 18.72 42.14
N ILE A 181 -27.05 17.95 43.18
CA ILE A 181 -25.95 16.98 43.15
C ILE A 181 -26.24 15.89 42.11
N ALA A 182 -27.43 15.30 42.11
CA ALA A 182 -27.81 14.28 41.13
C ALA A 182 -27.77 14.82 39.68
N ALA A 183 -28.28 16.03 39.45
CA ALA A 183 -28.21 16.67 38.14
C ALA A 183 -26.77 16.94 37.70
N SER A 184 -25.91 17.37 38.62
CA SER A 184 -24.49 17.60 38.36
C SER A 184 -23.76 16.29 38.08
N GLN A 185 -24.07 15.22 38.82
CA GLN A 185 -23.51 13.89 38.61
C GLN A 185 -23.85 13.35 37.23
N ASN A 186 -25.13 13.44 36.83
CA ASN A 186 -25.57 13.02 35.50
C ASN A 186 -24.89 13.81 34.38
N ARG A 187 -24.60 15.10 34.61
CA ARG A 187 -23.87 15.92 33.65
C ARG A 187 -22.40 15.55 33.57
N ILE A 188 -21.76 15.23 34.70
CA ILE A 188 -20.37 14.75 34.74
C ILE A 188 -20.25 13.43 33.97
N THR A 189 -21.13 12.46 34.26
CA THR A 189 -21.09 11.16 33.57
C THR A 189 -21.33 11.29 32.07
N GLY A 190 -22.27 12.15 31.65
CA GLY A 190 -22.50 12.44 30.23
C GLY A 190 -21.27 13.08 29.55
N LEU A 191 -20.61 14.03 30.20
CA LEU A 191 -19.40 14.67 29.68
C LEU A 191 -18.20 13.71 29.63
N GLU A 192 -18.06 12.81 30.62
CA GLU A 192 -17.04 11.76 30.61
C GLU A 192 -17.24 10.80 29.44
N GLN A 193 -18.48 10.33 29.22
CA GLN A 193 -18.80 9.49 28.07
C GLN A 193 -18.54 10.19 26.73
N GLU A 194 -18.92 11.45 26.59
CA GLU A 194 -18.68 12.23 25.38
C GLU A 194 -17.18 12.44 25.13
N ARG A 195 -16.40 12.68 26.19
CA ARG A 195 -14.94 12.79 26.12
C ARG A 195 -14.29 11.47 25.71
N GLU A 196 -14.67 10.35 26.32
CA GLU A 196 -14.16 9.02 25.96
C GLU A 196 -14.48 8.67 24.51
N LEU A 197 -15.73 8.92 24.08
CA LEU A 197 -16.13 8.72 22.68
C LEU A 197 -15.33 9.60 21.73
N SER A 198 -15.09 10.86 22.09
CA SER A 198 -14.29 11.78 21.27
C SER A 198 -12.84 11.34 21.17
N GLN A 199 -12.23 10.86 22.26
CA GLN A 199 -10.87 10.32 22.24
C GLN A 199 -10.79 9.05 21.39
N SER A 200 -11.73 8.12 21.56
CA SER A 200 -11.80 6.91 20.74
C SER A 200 -11.93 7.21 19.24
N LYS A 201 -12.78 8.16 18.86
CA LYS A 201 -12.91 8.61 17.46
C LYS A 201 -11.62 9.22 16.92
N TYR A 202 -10.93 10.01 17.73
CA TYR A 202 -9.66 10.61 17.35
C TYR A 202 -8.56 9.56 17.14
N ASP A 203 -8.46 8.58 18.05
CA ASP A 203 -7.51 7.47 17.93
C ASP A 203 -7.80 6.59 16.72
N LEU A 204 -9.08 6.35 16.43
CA LEU A 204 -9.50 5.61 15.23
C LEU A 204 -9.11 6.36 13.94
N ALA A 205 -9.34 7.67 13.88
CA ALA A 205 -8.96 8.48 12.72
C ALA A 205 -7.44 8.49 12.48
N LEU A 206 -6.65 8.60 13.55
CA LEU A 206 -5.18 8.48 13.48
C LEU A 206 -4.73 7.10 12.99
N ALA A 207 -5.37 6.03 13.46
CA ALA A 207 -5.07 4.67 13.02
C ALA A 207 -5.41 4.47 11.54
N GLU A 208 -6.57 4.94 11.09
CA GLU A 208 -6.97 4.92 9.67
C GLU A 208 -5.97 5.70 8.81
N GLN A 209 -5.56 6.90 9.23
CA GLN A 209 -4.57 7.68 8.51
C GLN A 209 -3.23 6.93 8.37
N ARG A 210 -2.72 6.32 9.45
CA ARG A 210 -1.50 5.51 9.41
C ARG A 210 -1.63 4.31 8.47
N LEU A 211 -2.77 3.62 8.50
CA LEU A 211 -3.02 2.48 7.62
C LEU A 211 -3.06 2.90 6.15
N THR A 212 -3.67 4.04 5.84
CA THR A 212 -3.69 4.58 4.46
C THR A 212 -2.28 4.98 3.99
N GLU A 213 -1.48 5.62 4.84
CA GLU A 213 -0.08 5.94 4.52
C GLU A 213 0.76 4.68 4.27
N GLU A 214 0.64 3.66 5.11
CA GLU A 214 1.34 2.38 4.94
C GLU A 214 0.85 1.62 3.69
N SER A 215 -0.45 1.67 3.40
CA SER A 215 -1.01 1.14 2.16
C SER A 215 -0.44 1.85 0.93
N ASN A 216 -0.38 3.19 0.94
CA ASN A 216 0.16 4.00 -0.14
C ASN A 216 1.64 3.72 -0.38
N LYS A 217 2.46 3.62 0.68
CA LYS A 217 3.87 3.22 0.56
C LYS A 217 4.02 1.85 -0.10
N ARG A 218 3.22 0.87 0.35
CA ARG A 218 3.24 -0.49 -0.22
C ARG A 218 2.85 -0.47 -1.71
N GLN A 219 1.82 0.30 -2.07
CA GLN A 219 1.39 0.45 -3.45
C GLN A 219 2.48 1.11 -4.31
N GLN A 220 3.19 2.12 -3.80
CA GLN A 220 4.34 2.73 -4.47
C GLN A 220 5.46 1.71 -4.72
N TRP A 221 5.80 0.87 -3.74
CA TRP A 221 6.80 -0.20 -3.92
C TRP A 221 6.39 -1.20 -5.01
N ILE A 222 5.11 -1.59 -5.06
CA ILE A 222 4.58 -2.46 -6.12
C ILE A 222 4.72 -1.78 -7.50
N ILE A 223 4.33 -0.50 -7.61
CA ILE A 223 4.43 0.26 -8.87
C ILE A 223 5.89 0.36 -9.33
N TYR A 224 6.83 0.70 -8.44
CA TYR A 224 8.24 0.79 -8.79
C TYR A 224 8.82 -0.56 -9.21
N SER A 225 8.46 -1.65 -8.54
CA SER A 225 8.86 -3.01 -8.92
C SER A 225 8.35 -3.38 -10.32
N LEU A 226 7.09 -3.06 -10.64
CA LEU A 226 6.52 -3.28 -11.96
C LEU A 226 7.21 -2.46 -13.05
N LEU A 227 7.46 -1.17 -12.81
CA LEU A 227 8.18 -0.30 -13.75
C LEU A 227 9.60 -0.81 -14.02
N PHE A 228 10.30 -1.25 -12.96
CA PHE A 228 11.62 -1.85 -13.09
C PHE A 228 11.60 -3.16 -13.90
N GLY A 229 10.61 -4.03 -13.65
CA GLY A 229 10.41 -5.25 -14.42
C GLY A 229 10.13 -4.97 -15.91
N MET A 230 9.31 -3.96 -16.21
CA MET A 230 9.01 -3.54 -17.59
C MET A 230 10.26 -3.01 -18.31
N LEU A 231 11.09 -2.22 -17.61
CA LEU A 231 12.37 -1.73 -18.13
C LEU A 231 13.33 -2.88 -18.46
N LEU A 232 13.46 -3.85 -17.57
CA LEU A 232 14.31 -5.04 -17.80
C LEU A 232 13.82 -5.87 -18.99
N MET A 233 12.51 -6.09 -19.12
CA MET A 233 11.95 -6.78 -20.28
C MET A 233 12.22 -6.03 -21.59
N SER A 234 12.06 -4.71 -21.59
CA SER A 234 12.34 -3.89 -22.78
C SER A 234 13.82 -3.97 -23.19
N LEU A 235 14.74 -3.93 -22.21
CA LEU A 235 16.17 -4.10 -22.46
C LEU A 235 16.49 -5.49 -23.02
N ALA A 236 15.94 -6.54 -22.42
CA ALA A 236 16.13 -7.91 -22.89
C ALA A 236 15.60 -8.09 -24.33
N ALA A 237 14.42 -7.56 -24.63
CA ALA A 237 13.84 -7.58 -25.98
C ALA A 237 14.73 -6.84 -26.99
N PHE A 238 15.28 -5.68 -26.60
CA PHE A 238 16.22 -4.92 -27.44
C PHE A 238 17.50 -5.71 -27.74
N PHE A 239 18.12 -6.33 -26.73
CA PHE A 239 19.32 -7.16 -26.91
C PHE A 239 19.04 -8.40 -27.76
N PHE A 240 17.90 -9.07 -27.53
CA PHE A 240 17.49 -10.23 -28.32
C PHE A 240 17.29 -9.84 -29.79
N TYR A 241 16.53 -8.77 -30.05
CA TYR A 241 16.33 -8.24 -31.41
C TYR A 241 17.66 -7.94 -32.10
N ARG A 242 18.57 -7.22 -31.42
CA ARG A 242 19.89 -6.90 -31.96
C ARG A 242 20.71 -8.16 -32.26
N SER A 243 20.65 -9.17 -31.41
CA SER A 243 21.34 -10.45 -31.59
C SER A 243 20.82 -11.20 -32.83
N THR A 244 19.49 -11.32 -32.97
CA THR A 244 18.85 -11.97 -34.11
C THR A 244 19.21 -11.29 -35.43
N GLN A 245 19.24 -9.95 -35.47
CA GLN A 245 19.64 -9.23 -36.69
C GLN A 245 21.10 -9.53 -37.10
N LYS A 246 22.02 -9.57 -36.14
CA LYS A 246 23.42 -9.94 -36.40
C LYS A 246 23.55 -11.37 -36.93
N GLN A 247 22.80 -12.32 -36.35
CA GLN A 247 22.77 -13.70 -36.80
C GLN A 247 22.22 -13.83 -38.22
N LYS A 248 21.13 -13.10 -38.54
CA LYS A 248 20.55 -13.11 -39.89
C LYS A 248 21.57 -12.60 -40.92
N LEU A 249 22.24 -11.49 -40.64
CA LEU A 249 23.28 -10.95 -41.51
C LEU A 249 24.44 -11.93 -41.70
N ALA A 250 24.94 -12.53 -40.62
CA ALA A 250 26.01 -13.52 -40.69
C ALA A 250 25.61 -14.75 -41.51
N ASN A 251 24.37 -15.24 -41.34
CA ASN A 251 23.84 -16.37 -42.11
C ASN A 251 23.73 -16.02 -43.60
N HIS A 252 23.30 -14.81 -43.95
CA HIS A 252 23.23 -14.36 -45.34
C HIS A 252 24.62 -14.28 -45.98
N LEU A 253 25.61 -13.71 -45.28
CA LEU A 253 26.99 -13.66 -45.75
C LEU A 253 27.59 -15.06 -45.95
N LEU A 254 27.35 -15.99 -45.02
CA LEU A 254 27.77 -17.38 -45.14
C LEU A 254 27.11 -18.08 -46.35
N ALA A 255 25.81 -17.85 -46.55
CA ALA A 255 25.08 -18.39 -47.69
C ALA A 255 25.60 -17.84 -49.02
N LEU A 256 25.84 -16.52 -49.13
CA LEU A 256 26.44 -15.91 -50.31
C LEU A 256 27.84 -16.46 -50.60
N LYS A 257 28.69 -16.58 -49.57
CA LYS A 257 30.03 -17.16 -49.70
C LYS A 257 29.99 -18.60 -50.22
N SER A 258 29.06 -19.41 -49.71
CA SER A 258 28.85 -20.78 -50.18
C SER A 258 28.36 -20.85 -51.64
N LEU A 259 27.45 -19.95 -52.03
CA LEU A 259 26.94 -19.89 -53.40
C LEU A 259 27.99 -19.35 -54.40
N ARG A 260 28.88 -18.43 -53.98
CA ARG A 260 30.01 -17.93 -54.79
C ARG A 260 31.04 -19.01 -55.12
N SER A 261 31.32 -19.89 -54.15
CA SER A 261 32.34 -20.95 -54.30
C SER A 261 31.93 -22.09 -55.26
N GLN A 262 30.70 -22.13 -55.74
CA GLN A 262 30.21 -23.18 -56.64
C GLN A 262 30.55 -22.84 -58.10
N MET A 263 31.83 -22.98 -58.48
CA MET A 263 32.22 -22.99 -59.89
C MET A 263 31.53 -24.15 -60.61
N ASN A 264 31.01 -23.92 -61.82
CA ASN A 264 30.38 -24.99 -62.61
C ASN A 264 31.43 -26.03 -63.03
N PRO A 265 31.50 -27.22 -62.40
CA PRO A 265 32.55 -28.19 -62.70
C PRO A 265 32.45 -28.69 -64.14
N HIS A 266 31.23 -28.69 -64.68
CA HIS A 266 30.97 -29.07 -66.06
C HIS A 266 31.67 -28.12 -67.05
N PHE A 267 31.64 -26.80 -66.83
CA PHE A 267 32.34 -25.86 -67.70
C PHE A 267 33.85 -26.13 -67.73
N ILE A 268 34.45 -26.38 -66.56
CA ILE A 268 35.89 -26.70 -66.43
C ILE A 268 36.22 -27.98 -67.21
N PHE A 269 35.45 -29.06 -67.01
CA PHE A 269 35.67 -30.32 -67.74
C PHE A 269 35.53 -30.14 -69.26
N ASN A 270 34.56 -29.34 -69.71
CA ASN A 270 34.35 -29.12 -71.14
C ASN A 270 35.43 -28.26 -71.78
N ALA A 271 35.95 -27.26 -71.06
CA ALA A 271 37.09 -26.48 -71.52
C ALA A 271 38.32 -27.37 -71.69
N LEU A 272 38.61 -28.24 -70.71
CA LEU A 272 39.71 -29.21 -70.79
C LEU A 272 39.53 -30.21 -71.95
N ASN A 273 38.31 -30.71 -72.17
CA ASN A 273 38.02 -31.58 -73.31
C ASN A 273 38.21 -30.87 -74.66
N SER A 274 37.93 -29.57 -74.73
CA SER A 274 38.13 -28.77 -75.94
C SER A 274 39.62 -28.61 -76.25
N VAL A 275 40.44 -28.35 -75.23
CA VAL A 275 41.91 -28.33 -75.34
C VAL A 275 42.41 -29.70 -75.83
N ASN A 276 41.94 -30.80 -75.24
CA ASN A 276 42.30 -32.16 -75.68
C ASN A 276 41.91 -32.43 -77.15
N ASN A 277 40.78 -31.89 -77.63
CA ASN A 277 40.35 -32.04 -79.02
C ASN A 277 41.29 -31.30 -79.99
N TYR A 278 41.69 -30.06 -79.68
CA TYR A 278 42.65 -29.31 -80.49
C TYR A 278 44.02 -30.00 -80.53
N ILE A 279 44.49 -30.53 -79.39
CA ILE A 279 45.73 -31.30 -79.30
C ILE A 279 45.64 -32.57 -80.19
N SER A 280 44.52 -33.29 -80.12
CA SER A 280 44.29 -34.51 -80.92
C SER A 280 44.21 -34.24 -82.42
N LYS A 281 43.86 -33.01 -82.82
CA LYS A 281 43.84 -32.54 -84.21
C LYS A 281 45.15 -31.90 -84.67
N ASN A 282 46.20 -31.92 -83.83
CA ASN A 282 47.48 -31.23 -84.06
C ASN A 282 47.34 -29.71 -84.32
N ASP A 283 46.30 -29.07 -83.78
CA ASP A 283 46.12 -27.61 -83.85
C ASP A 283 46.63 -26.94 -82.57
N GLU A 284 47.94 -26.94 -82.41
CA GLU A 284 48.62 -26.40 -81.23
C GLU A 284 48.33 -24.90 -81.02
N ARG A 285 48.20 -24.14 -82.12
CA ARG A 285 47.93 -22.69 -82.06
C ARG A 285 46.54 -22.41 -81.49
N SER A 286 45.51 -23.15 -81.92
CA SER A 286 44.16 -23.01 -81.37
C SER A 286 44.07 -23.56 -79.94
N ALA A 287 44.79 -24.64 -79.61
CA ALA A 287 44.86 -25.16 -78.25
C ALA A 287 45.43 -24.11 -77.27
N ASN A 288 46.58 -23.49 -77.60
CA ASN A 288 47.21 -22.47 -76.76
C ASN A 288 46.35 -21.20 -76.61
N ARG A 289 45.73 -20.74 -77.71
CA ARG A 289 44.82 -19.59 -77.66
C ARG A 289 43.59 -19.87 -76.79
N TYR A 290 42.99 -21.05 -76.93
CA TYR A 290 41.85 -21.46 -76.11
C TYR A 290 42.23 -21.56 -74.63
N LEU A 291 43.39 -22.14 -74.31
CA LEU A 291 43.88 -22.27 -72.95
C LEU A 291 44.19 -20.90 -72.32
N SER A 292 44.74 -19.96 -73.09
CA SER A 292 44.99 -18.59 -72.64
C SER A 292 43.69 -17.84 -72.35
N ASP A 293 42.72 -17.89 -73.27
CA ASP A 293 41.39 -17.30 -73.08
C ASP A 293 40.65 -17.93 -71.88
N PHE A 294 40.75 -19.26 -71.72
CA PHE A 294 40.19 -19.97 -70.56
C PHE A 294 40.87 -19.57 -69.24
N SER A 295 42.21 -19.45 -69.22
CA SER A 295 42.94 -19.02 -68.03
C SER A 295 42.59 -17.58 -67.63
N ARG A 296 42.42 -16.69 -68.62
CA ARG A 296 41.96 -15.32 -68.38
C ARG A 296 40.55 -15.30 -67.79
N LEU A 297 39.64 -16.12 -68.33
CA LEU A 297 38.28 -16.24 -67.78
C LEU A 297 38.31 -16.75 -66.34
N MET A 298 39.03 -17.84 -66.07
CA MET A 298 39.09 -18.41 -64.72
C MET A 298 39.69 -17.42 -63.70
N ARG A 299 40.73 -16.68 -64.08
CA ARG A 299 41.29 -15.64 -63.23
C ARG A 299 40.26 -14.55 -62.94
N ALA A 300 39.61 -14.01 -63.98
CA ALA A 300 38.62 -12.97 -63.82
C ALA A 300 37.39 -13.44 -63.02
N VAL A 301 36.98 -14.71 -63.14
CA VAL A 301 35.91 -15.31 -62.33
C VAL A 301 36.32 -15.37 -60.86
N LEU A 302 37.54 -15.82 -60.56
CA LEU A 302 38.03 -15.90 -59.18
C LEU A 302 38.16 -14.51 -58.55
N GLU A 303 38.78 -13.56 -59.25
CA GLU A 303 38.97 -12.18 -58.77
C GLU A 303 37.63 -11.49 -58.51
N ASN A 304 36.65 -11.63 -59.42
CA ASN A 304 35.34 -11.00 -59.24
C ASN A 304 34.42 -11.78 -58.30
N SER A 305 34.72 -13.04 -57.95
CA SER A 305 33.88 -13.83 -57.05
C SER A 305 33.95 -13.40 -55.59
N GLU A 306 34.94 -12.61 -55.19
CA GLU A 306 35.04 -12.06 -53.84
C GLU A 306 34.07 -10.89 -53.63
N GLU A 307 33.75 -10.17 -54.70
CA GLU A 307 32.87 -9.01 -54.67
C GLU A 307 31.37 -9.37 -54.70
N ASP A 308 30.57 -8.56 -54.04
CA ASP A 308 29.10 -8.70 -54.04
C ASP A 308 28.51 -8.26 -55.40
N PHE A 309 29.11 -7.22 -55.98
CA PHE A 309 28.76 -6.63 -57.26
C PHE A 309 30.01 -6.18 -58.02
N ILE A 310 29.94 -6.22 -59.34
CA ILE A 310 30.96 -5.68 -60.26
C ILE A 310 30.31 -4.70 -61.23
N SER A 311 31.10 -3.85 -61.90
CA SER A 311 30.53 -2.97 -62.93
C SER A 311 29.98 -3.79 -64.10
N LEU A 312 28.95 -3.27 -64.76
CA LEU A 312 28.36 -3.89 -65.93
C LEU A 312 29.42 -4.13 -67.02
N ASN A 313 30.37 -3.20 -67.17
CA ASN A 313 31.49 -3.37 -68.10
C ASN A 313 32.31 -4.65 -67.81
N LYS A 314 32.63 -4.93 -66.55
CA LYS A 314 33.34 -6.16 -66.17
C LYS A 314 32.52 -7.43 -66.44
N GLU A 315 31.21 -7.40 -66.19
CA GLU A 315 30.34 -8.54 -66.52
C GLU A 315 30.23 -8.76 -68.04
N ILE A 316 30.20 -7.68 -68.84
CA ILE A 316 30.25 -7.75 -70.31
C ILE A 316 31.55 -8.42 -70.78
N GLU A 317 32.71 -7.98 -70.28
CA GLU A 317 34.01 -8.56 -70.63
C GLU A 317 34.09 -10.06 -70.29
N LEU A 318 33.58 -10.45 -69.12
CA LEU A 318 33.47 -11.85 -68.71
C LEU A 318 32.56 -12.65 -69.65
N LEU A 319 31.40 -12.08 -70.00
CA LEU A 319 30.41 -12.73 -70.84
C LEU A 319 30.90 -12.89 -72.29
N GLU A 320 31.58 -11.90 -72.85
CA GLU A 320 32.22 -11.97 -74.16
C GLU A 320 33.27 -13.07 -74.22
N LEU A 321 34.13 -13.15 -73.19
CA LEU A 321 35.16 -14.17 -73.11
C LEU A 321 34.55 -15.57 -73.00
N TYR A 322 33.48 -15.72 -72.21
CA TYR A 322 32.73 -16.96 -72.12
C TYR A 322 32.09 -17.36 -73.45
N LEU A 323 31.38 -16.43 -74.12
CA LEU A 323 30.74 -16.66 -75.43
C LEU A 323 31.77 -17.05 -76.50
N LYS A 324 32.92 -16.39 -76.52
CA LYS A 324 34.03 -16.71 -77.43
C LYS A 324 34.54 -18.15 -77.24
N LEU A 325 34.71 -18.59 -75.99
CA LEU A 325 35.13 -19.96 -75.68
C LEU A 325 34.06 -21.00 -76.05
N GLU A 326 32.79 -20.72 -75.75
CA GLU A 326 31.67 -21.62 -76.07
C GLU A 326 31.44 -21.71 -77.59
N HIS A 327 31.54 -20.58 -78.31
CA HIS A 327 31.42 -20.55 -79.77
C HIS A 327 32.58 -21.28 -80.45
N SER A 328 33.82 -21.15 -79.94
CA SER A 328 34.97 -21.89 -80.45
C SER A 328 34.81 -23.41 -80.32
N ARG A 329 34.00 -23.88 -79.37
CA ARG A 329 33.69 -25.31 -79.22
C ARG A 329 32.60 -25.79 -80.18
N PHE A 330 31.70 -24.90 -80.59
CA PHE A 330 30.56 -25.23 -81.46
C PHE A 330 30.37 -24.19 -82.60
N PRO A 331 31.37 -23.97 -83.47
CA PRO A 331 31.36 -22.85 -84.44
C PRO A 331 30.20 -22.93 -85.44
N ASP A 332 29.80 -24.15 -85.82
CA ASP A 332 28.74 -24.39 -86.81
C ASP A 332 27.34 -24.49 -86.20
N LYS A 333 27.23 -24.53 -84.86
CA LYS A 333 25.93 -24.76 -84.20
C LYS A 333 25.16 -23.49 -83.93
N PHE A 334 25.82 -22.38 -83.65
CA PHE A 334 25.14 -21.12 -83.37
C PHE A 334 25.96 -19.89 -83.77
N GLN A 335 25.27 -18.78 -83.99
CA GLN A 335 25.84 -17.44 -84.00
C GLN A 335 25.37 -16.70 -82.75
N TYR A 336 26.14 -15.72 -82.30
CA TYR A 336 25.74 -14.85 -81.20
C TYR A 336 25.93 -13.37 -81.56
N SER A 337 25.11 -12.52 -80.94
CA SER A 337 25.21 -11.06 -80.99
C SER A 337 25.09 -10.50 -79.58
N LEU A 338 26.01 -9.61 -79.22
CA LEU A 338 25.98 -8.85 -77.98
C LEU A 338 25.80 -7.38 -78.35
N GLU A 339 24.61 -6.86 -78.10
CA GLU A 339 24.21 -5.50 -78.41
C GLU A 339 24.09 -4.72 -77.10
N VAL A 340 24.97 -3.75 -76.89
CA VAL A 340 24.94 -2.85 -75.74
C VAL A 340 24.62 -1.47 -76.27
N ASP A 341 23.59 -0.82 -75.72
CA ASP A 341 23.24 0.54 -76.10
C ASP A 341 24.41 1.50 -75.86
N ASP A 342 24.77 2.31 -76.86
CA ASP A 342 25.88 3.27 -76.76
C ASP A 342 25.59 4.38 -75.72
N ALA A 343 24.32 4.66 -75.44
CA ALA A 343 23.91 5.62 -74.42
C ALA A 343 24.02 5.07 -72.98
N LEU A 344 24.29 3.77 -72.82
CA LEU A 344 24.34 3.12 -71.50
C LEU A 344 25.68 3.39 -70.80
N ASP A 345 25.63 4.03 -69.63
CA ASP A 345 26.80 4.18 -68.77
C ASP A 345 27.13 2.85 -68.06
N ARG A 346 28.06 2.10 -68.63
CA ARG A 346 28.44 0.74 -68.20
C ARG A 346 29.16 0.71 -66.85
N GLU A 347 29.69 1.83 -66.38
CA GLU A 347 30.33 1.92 -65.06
C GLU A 347 29.35 2.37 -63.98
N ALA A 348 28.24 3.04 -64.35
CA ALA A 348 27.20 3.45 -63.42
C ALA A 348 26.29 2.32 -62.93
N TYR A 349 26.30 1.15 -63.58
CA TYR A 349 25.53 -0.02 -63.17
C TYR A 349 26.41 -1.07 -62.53
N THR A 350 25.98 -1.54 -61.37
CA THR A 350 26.56 -2.66 -60.63
C THR A 350 25.68 -3.90 -60.79
N ILE A 351 26.31 -5.05 -61.04
CA ILE A 351 25.63 -6.32 -61.28
C ILE A 351 26.32 -7.43 -60.49
N PRO A 352 25.59 -8.40 -59.91
CA PRO A 352 26.23 -9.52 -59.24
C PRO A 352 27.09 -10.30 -60.26
N PRO A 353 28.36 -10.59 -59.95
CA PRO A 353 29.25 -11.23 -60.89
C PRO A 353 28.71 -12.59 -61.32
N MET A 354 28.81 -12.89 -62.62
CA MET A 354 28.44 -14.17 -63.22
C MET A 354 26.94 -14.51 -63.10
N ILE A 355 26.07 -13.50 -62.99
CA ILE A 355 24.63 -13.72 -62.91
C ILE A 355 24.02 -14.06 -64.29
N LEU A 356 24.62 -13.55 -65.38
CA LEU A 356 24.13 -13.77 -66.74
C LEU A 356 24.58 -15.10 -67.33
N GLN A 357 25.79 -15.53 -66.98
CA GLN A 357 26.43 -16.72 -67.54
C GLN A 357 25.51 -17.96 -67.52
N PRO A 358 24.78 -18.30 -66.45
CA PRO A 358 24.01 -19.55 -66.42
C PRO A 358 22.78 -19.53 -67.34
N TYR A 359 22.23 -18.33 -67.61
CA TYR A 359 21.15 -18.16 -68.58
C TYR A 359 21.67 -18.32 -70.01
N VAL A 360 22.85 -17.76 -70.29
CA VAL A 360 23.57 -17.96 -71.56
C VAL A 360 24.00 -19.42 -71.74
N GLU A 361 24.49 -20.08 -70.69
CA GLU A 361 24.84 -21.50 -70.70
C GLU A 361 23.60 -22.34 -71.05
N ASN A 362 22.46 -22.07 -70.40
CA ASN A 362 21.21 -22.74 -70.72
C ASN A 362 20.82 -22.54 -72.19
N ALA A 363 20.89 -21.32 -72.72
CA ALA A 363 20.56 -21.05 -74.12
C ALA A 363 21.44 -21.88 -75.08
N ILE A 364 22.76 -21.88 -74.88
CA ILE A 364 23.71 -22.60 -75.75
C ILE A 364 23.54 -24.12 -75.64
N TRP A 365 23.60 -24.66 -74.43
CA TRP A 365 23.66 -26.10 -74.20
C TRP A 365 22.33 -26.80 -74.40
N HIS A 366 21.24 -26.14 -74.02
CA HIS A 366 19.92 -26.75 -73.96
C HIS A 366 18.98 -26.26 -75.05
N GLY A 367 19.19 -25.05 -75.57
CA GLY A 367 18.44 -24.51 -76.70
C GLY A 367 19.13 -24.85 -78.03
N LEU A 368 20.34 -24.34 -78.22
CA LEU A 368 20.97 -24.23 -79.54
C LEU A 368 21.75 -25.48 -79.98
N ARG A 369 22.40 -26.20 -79.04
CA ARG A 369 23.22 -27.39 -79.35
C ARG A 369 22.45 -28.51 -80.07
N TYR A 370 21.18 -28.71 -79.70
CA TYR A 370 20.33 -29.80 -80.20
C TYR A 370 19.53 -29.41 -81.45
N ARG A 371 19.67 -28.16 -81.91
CA ARG A 371 19.01 -27.70 -83.13
C ARG A 371 19.74 -28.23 -84.36
N GLU A 372 18.98 -28.63 -85.37
CA GLU A 372 19.52 -29.13 -86.64
C GLU A 372 20.07 -28.00 -87.52
N SER A 373 19.38 -26.85 -87.53
CA SER A 373 19.83 -25.62 -88.20
C SER A 373 20.65 -24.73 -87.27
N ARG A 374 21.48 -23.85 -87.86
CA ARG A 374 22.32 -22.90 -87.13
C ARG A 374 21.45 -22.00 -86.25
N GLY A 375 21.68 -22.07 -84.94
CA GLY A 375 20.99 -21.28 -83.94
C GLY A 375 21.48 -19.83 -83.86
N SER A 376 20.71 -18.98 -83.19
CA SER A 376 21.02 -17.58 -82.90
C SER A 376 20.80 -17.30 -81.41
N LEU A 377 21.82 -16.71 -80.79
CA LEU A 377 21.78 -16.15 -79.45
C LEU A 377 21.88 -14.64 -79.55
N LYS A 378 20.92 -13.91 -78.99
CA LYS A 378 20.94 -12.45 -78.97
C LYS A 378 20.90 -11.96 -77.54
N ILE A 379 21.88 -11.14 -77.16
CA ILE A 379 21.96 -10.53 -75.84
C ILE A 379 21.87 -9.02 -76.05
N ARG A 380 20.88 -8.39 -75.43
CA ARG A 380 20.64 -6.95 -75.48
C ARG A 380 20.73 -6.34 -74.10
N MET A 381 21.45 -5.24 -73.96
CA MET A 381 21.54 -4.47 -72.73
C MET A 381 21.16 -3.02 -73.03
N SER A 382 20.11 -2.54 -72.36
CA SER A 382 19.58 -1.18 -72.57
C SER A 382 19.07 -0.59 -71.26
N GLU A 383 19.14 0.73 -71.14
CA GLU A 383 18.54 1.46 -70.03
C GLU A 383 17.04 1.63 -70.25
N VAL A 384 16.26 1.42 -69.18
CA VAL A 384 14.82 1.62 -69.12
C VAL A 384 14.54 2.64 -68.01
N ASP A 385 13.65 3.61 -68.31
CA ASP A 385 13.19 4.64 -67.37
C ASP A 385 14.28 5.48 -66.69
N LYS A 386 15.48 5.58 -67.30
CA LYS A 386 16.68 6.31 -66.79
C LYS A 386 17.18 5.86 -65.42
N LYS A 387 16.74 4.69 -64.96
CA LYS A 387 16.93 4.20 -63.59
C LYS A 387 17.10 2.71 -63.48
N SER A 388 16.82 1.96 -64.53
CA SER A 388 16.91 0.50 -64.49
C SER A 388 17.61 -0.01 -65.73
N LEU A 389 18.51 -0.98 -65.55
CA LEU A 389 19.13 -1.73 -66.62
C LEU A 389 18.25 -2.93 -66.96
N GLN A 390 17.90 -3.06 -68.24
CA GLN A 390 17.25 -4.26 -68.77
C GLN A 390 18.26 -5.06 -69.59
N ILE A 391 18.40 -6.34 -69.26
CA ILE A 391 19.23 -7.28 -70.00
C ILE A 391 18.32 -8.39 -70.52
N SER A 392 18.27 -8.54 -71.84
CA SER A 392 17.51 -9.59 -72.51
C SER A 392 18.45 -10.61 -73.15
N ILE A 393 18.21 -11.89 -72.87
CA ILE A 393 18.90 -13.03 -73.49
C ILE A 393 17.85 -13.83 -74.26
N GLU A 394 17.95 -13.82 -75.57
CA GLU A 394 17.03 -14.47 -76.50
C GLU A 394 17.75 -15.59 -77.26
N ASP A 395 17.18 -16.79 -77.25
CA ASP A 395 17.63 -17.91 -78.06
C ASP A 395 16.48 -18.43 -78.92
N ASN A 396 16.79 -18.88 -80.15
CA ASN A 396 15.83 -19.53 -81.03
C ASN A 396 16.04 -21.06 -81.08
N GLY A 397 16.37 -21.65 -79.92
CA GLY A 397 16.57 -23.07 -79.76
C GLY A 397 15.29 -23.89 -79.77
N ILE A 398 15.40 -25.17 -79.40
CA ILE A 398 14.30 -26.15 -79.44
C ILE A 398 13.14 -25.87 -78.46
N GLY A 399 13.23 -24.85 -77.61
CA GLY A 399 12.22 -24.49 -76.63
C GLY A 399 12.34 -25.20 -75.28
N ARG A 400 11.76 -24.62 -74.22
CA ARG A 400 11.93 -25.09 -72.83
C ARG A 400 11.33 -26.48 -72.59
N LEU A 401 10.14 -26.75 -73.14
CA LEU A 401 9.41 -28.02 -72.97
C LEU A 401 10.11 -29.17 -73.70
N LYS A 402 10.48 -28.97 -74.96
CA LYS A 402 11.22 -29.95 -75.79
C LYS A 402 12.61 -30.23 -75.22
N SER A 403 13.27 -29.22 -74.68
CA SER A 403 14.53 -29.40 -73.96
C SER A 403 14.37 -30.25 -72.69
N ALA A 404 13.23 -30.16 -71.99
CA ALA A 404 12.99 -30.93 -70.77
C ALA A 404 12.75 -32.43 -71.02
N THR A 405 12.19 -32.80 -72.18
CA THR A 405 11.91 -34.20 -72.56
C THR A 405 13.17 -34.95 -73.01
N LEU A 406 14.13 -34.27 -73.63
CA LEU A 406 15.39 -34.85 -74.12
C LEU A 406 16.45 -35.12 -73.02
N LYS A 407 16.15 -34.82 -71.75
CA LYS A 407 17.11 -34.90 -70.63
C LYS A 407 17.07 -36.24 -69.89
N THR A 408 18.25 -36.78 -69.58
CA THR A 408 18.42 -37.95 -68.69
C THR A 408 18.11 -37.58 -67.22
N GLN A 409 17.79 -38.56 -66.37
CA GLN A 409 17.45 -38.28 -64.96
C GLN A 409 18.57 -37.56 -64.18
N HIS A 410 19.84 -37.87 -64.46
CA HIS A 410 20.99 -37.18 -63.86
C HIS A 410 21.06 -35.70 -64.27
N GLN A 411 20.77 -35.38 -65.53
CA GLN A 411 20.76 -33.99 -66.04
C GLN A 411 19.59 -33.18 -65.48
N LYS A 412 18.46 -33.83 -65.16
CA LYS A 412 17.32 -33.19 -64.48
C LYS A 412 17.66 -32.76 -63.05
N LYS A 413 18.40 -33.58 -62.29
CA LYS A 413 18.80 -33.29 -60.90
C LYS A 413 19.84 -32.16 -60.79
N GLN A 414 20.80 -32.10 -61.71
CA GLN A 414 21.89 -31.10 -61.70
C GLN A 414 21.40 -29.68 -62.07
N ARG A 415 20.41 -29.56 -62.97
CA ARG A 415 19.83 -28.29 -63.41
C ARG A 415 18.99 -27.58 -62.35
N SER A 416 18.19 -28.33 -61.61
CA SER A 416 17.36 -27.77 -60.51
C SER A 416 18.23 -27.11 -59.43
N THR A 417 19.47 -27.57 -59.27
CA THR A 417 20.44 -27.00 -58.34
C THR A 417 21.03 -25.68 -58.86
N ALA A 418 21.47 -25.60 -60.12
CA ALA A 418 22.12 -24.40 -60.66
C ALA A 418 21.18 -23.17 -60.74
N MET A 419 19.99 -23.32 -61.34
CA MET A 419 19.02 -22.21 -61.41
C MET A 419 18.43 -21.87 -60.03
N GLY A 420 18.20 -22.88 -59.19
CA GLY A 420 17.74 -22.67 -57.82
C GLY A 420 18.76 -21.91 -56.96
N ASN A 421 20.06 -22.13 -57.20
CA ASN A 421 21.13 -21.40 -56.51
C ASN A 421 21.20 -19.93 -56.94
N ILE A 422 20.98 -19.63 -58.22
CA ILE A 422 20.92 -18.25 -58.73
C ILE A 422 19.71 -17.52 -58.16
N GLN A 423 18.53 -18.14 -58.17
CA GLN A 423 17.33 -17.55 -57.57
C GLN A 423 17.51 -17.27 -56.07
N LYS A 424 18.13 -18.21 -55.33
CA LYS A 424 18.47 -18.00 -53.92
C LYS A 424 19.47 -16.86 -53.73
N ARG A 425 20.49 -16.77 -54.59
CA ARG A 425 21.49 -15.69 -54.56
C ARG A 425 20.82 -14.33 -54.79
N ILE A 426 19.96 -14.22 -55.80
CA ILE A 426 19.19 -13.00 -56.09
C ILE A 426 18.30 -12.62 -54.92
N ALA A 427 17.58 -13.58 -54.33
CA ALA A 427 16.73 -13.32 -53.16
C ALA A 427 17.52 -12.81 -51.95
N ILE A 428 18.70 -13.37 -51.68
CA ILE A 428 19.55 -12.92 -50.57
C ILE A 428 20.10 -11.51 -50.84
N LEU A 429 20.54 -11.23 -52.06
CA LEU A 429 21.06 -9.91 -52.45
C LEU A 429 19.96 -8.84 -52.37
N ASN A 430 18.75 -9.11 -52.87
CA ASN A 430 17.61 -8.20 -52.75
C ASN A 430 17.23 -7.94 -51.29
N ASP A 431 17.26 -8.96 -50.40
CA ASP A 431 16.95 -8.74 -48.97
C ASP A 431 18.02 -7.89 -48.27
N MET A 432 19.29 -8.14 -48.56
CA MET A 432 20.45 -7.47 -47.94
C MET A 432 20.60 -6.02 -48.39
N TYR A 433 20.56 -5.78 -49.71
CA TYR A 433 20.90 -4.49 -50.31
C TYR A 433 19.69 -3.66 -50.70
N LYS A 434 18.47 -4.20 -50.56
CA LYS A 434 17.23 -3.60 -51.08
C LYS A 434 17.30 -3.33 -52.59
N SER A 435 18.17 -4.03 -53.30
CA SER A 435 18.23 -4.04 -54.76
C SER A 435 16.97 -4.71 -55.33
N ASN A 436 16.52 -4.25 -56.50
CA ASN A 436 15.42 -4.86 -57.23
C ASN A 436 15.96 -5.64 -58.43
N ILE A 437 16.62 -6.78 -58.16
CA ILE A 437 17.02 -7.70 -59.23
C ILE A 437 15.83 -8.61 -59.52
N GLY A 438 15.21 -8.42 -60.68
CA GLY A 438 14.09 -9.24 -61.16
C GLY A 438 14.51 -10.10 -62.34
N VAL A 439 14.12 -11.38 -62.35
CA VAL A 439 14.33 -12.26 -63.51
C VAL A 439 13.02 -12.87 -63.97
N THR A 440 12.71 -12.72 -65.25
CA THR A 440 11.58 -13.36 -65.91
C THR A 440 12.08 -14.29 -67.02
N VAL A 441 11.48 -15.47 -67.12
CA VAL A 441 11.81 -16.44 -68.18
C VAL A 441 10.53 -16.85 -68.91
N SER A 442 10.45 -16.54 -70.19
CA SER A 442 9.33 -16.83 -71.09
C SER A 442 9.78 -17.60 -72.34
N ASP A 443 8.83 -18.17 -73.09
CA ASP A 443 9.12 -18.72 -74.42
C ASP A 443 9.19 -17.57 -75.43
N LEU A 444 10.07 -17.67 -76.42
CA LEU A 444 10.27 -16.58 -77.41
C LEU A 444 9.15 -16.57 -78.45
N GLN A 445 8.68 -17.75 -78.86
CA GLN A 445 7.64 -17.95 -79.85
C GLN A 445 6.39 -18.58 -79.21
N GLU A 446 5.20 -18.28 -79.75
CA GLU A 446 3.93 -18.85 -79.28
C GLU A 446 3.84 -20.37 -79.45
N ASP A 447 4.61 -20.94 -80.38
CA ASP A 447 4.72 -22.39 -80.62
C ASP A 447 5.62 -23.11 -79.57
N GLY A 448 6.13 -22.36 -78.59
CA GLY A 448 7.00 -22.86 -77.53
C GLY A 448 8.46 -23.06 -77.94
N THR A 449 8.87 -22.59 -79.13
CA THR A 449 10.27 -22.59 -79.56
C THR A 449 11.01 -21.32 -79.12
N GLY A 450 12.31 -21.46 -78.90
CA GLY A 450 13.15 -20.41 -78.32
C GLY A 450 12.83 -20.05 -76.86
N THR A 451 13.73 -19.30 -76.23
CA THR A 451 13.58 -18.83 -74.86
C THR A 451 13.94 -17.35 -74.80
N LYS A 452 13.20 -16.58 -74.00
CA LYS A 452 13.56 -15.21 -73.62
C LYS A 452 13.77 -15.14 -72.11
N VAL A 453 14.93 -14.66 -71.69
CA VAL A 453 15.23 -14.31 -70.31
C VAL A 453 15.35 -12.79 -70.23
N GLU A 454 14.64 -12.18 -69.29
CA GLU A 454 14.70 -10.75 -69.01
C GLU A 454 15.15 -10.55 -67.58
N LEU A 455 16.28 -9.87 -67.41
CA LEU A 455 16.82 -9.44 -66.13
C LEU A 455 16.67 -7.92 -66.03
N THR A 456 16.07 -7.45 -64.94
CA THR A 456 15.97 -6.03 -64.62
C THR A 456 16.76 -5.75 -63.35
N ILE A 457 17.60 -4.72 -63.39
CA ILE A 457 18.42 -4.28 -62.26
C ILE A 457 18.26 -2.78 -62.10
N ASP A 458 17.80 -2.33 -60.94
CA ASP A 458 17.74 -0.90 -60.63
C ASP A 458 19.13 -0.33 -60.38
N ARG A 459 19.35 0.90 -60.83
CA ARG A 459 20.55 1.68 -60.54
C ARG A 459 20.61 1.95 -59.04
N GLU A 460 21.72 1.55 -58.42
CA GLU A 460 21.97 1.86 -57.01
C GLU A 460 21.96 3.39 -56.81
N ARG A 461 21.30 3.83 -55.73
CA ARG A 461 21.11 5.25 -55.40
C ARG A 461 22.33 5.88 -54.77
#